data_AF-A0ABC9SP71-F1
#
_entry.id   AF-A0ABC9SP71-F1
#
_cell.length_a   1.000
_cell.length_b   1.000
_cell.length_c   1.000
_cell.angle_alpha   90.00
_cell.angle_beta   90.00
_cell.angle_gamma   90.00
#
_symmetry.space_group_name_H-M   'P 1'
#
loop_
_entity.id
_entity.type
_entity.pdbx_description
1 polymer ?
#
loop_
_entity_poly.entity_id
_entity_poly.type
_entity_poly.pdbx_seq_one_letter_code
_entity_poly.pdbx_strand_id
1 'polypeptide(L)'
;MAYLISKTAGGKRYFYLAQYSSKEKYTTCKYKLLYNFGNERIALERLSLWSLDRTFIPNELIELGISIEDVKKFKEKVVGLVKRVS
;
A
#
# COMPACT_ATOMS: atom_id res chain seq x y z
N MET A 1 2.75 -8.89 -8.90
CA MET A 1 2.32 -7.48 -8.94
C MET A 1 1.72 -7.09 -7.60
N ALA A 2 2.33 -6.10 -6.93
CA ALA A 2 1.80 -5.51 -5.71
C ALA A 2 0.94 -4.28 -6.05
N TYR A 3 -0.16 -4.07 -5.33
CA TYR A 3 -1.05 -2.95 -5.54
C TYR A 3 -1.61 -2.41 -4.23
N LEU A 4 -1.88 -1.12 -4.21
CA LEU A 4 -2.48 -0.44 -3.06
C LEU A 4 -3.99 -0.66 -3.03
N ILE A 5 -4.50 -1.16 -1.90
CA ILE A 5 -5.92 -1.23 -1.59
C ILE A 5 -6.27 -0.23 -0.49
N SER A 6 -7.48 0.33 -0.56
CA SER A 6 -8.06 1.14 0.50
C SER A 6 -9.29 0.46 1.05
N LYS A 7 -9.37 0.27 2.36
CA LYS A 7 -10.60 -0.15 3.05
C LYS A 7 -11.10 0.98 3.94
N THR A 8 -12.40 1.24 3.88
CA THR A 8 -13.06 2.15 4.81
C THR A 8 -13.57 1.35 6.00
N ALA A 9 -13.19 1.74 7.21
CA ALA A 9 -13.68 1.13 8.44
C ALA A 9 -14.03 2.23 9.44
N GLY A 10 -15.29 2.26 9.90
CA GLY A 10 -15.75 3.22 10.92
C GLY A 10 -15.54 4.70 10.54
N GLY A 11 -15.74 5.07 9.27
CA GLY A 11 -15.56 6.45 8.78
C GLY A 11 -14.10 6.85 8.52
N LYS A 12 -13.12 5.98 8.80
CA LYS A 12 -11.70 6.22 8.50
C LYS A 12 -11.25 5.35 7.33
N ARG A 13 -10.36 5.90 6.50
CA ARG A 13 -9.80 5.21 5.33
C ARG A 13 -8.43 4.64 5.67
N TYR A 14 -8.31 3.33 5.55
CA TYR A 14 -7.09 2.59 5.81
C TYR A 14 -6.49 2.09 4.51
N PHE A 15 -5.17 2.18 4.39
CA PHE A 15 -4.43 1.76 3.22
C PHE A 15 -3.61 0.51 3.51
N TYR A 16 -3.64 -0.41 2.57
CA TYR A 16 -2.88 -1.66 2.66
C TYR A 16 -2.20 -1.92 1.32
N LEU A 17 -1.04 -2.55 1.41
CA LEU A 17 -0.38 -3.12 0.26
C LEU A 17 -0.81 -4.59 0.13
N ALA A 18 -1.35 -4.94 -1.02
CA ALA A 18 -1.72 -6.31 -1.34
C ALA A 18 -0.86 -6.82 -2.50
N GLN A 19 -0.38 -8.04 -2.39
CA GLN A 19 0.17 -8.77 -3.53
C GLN A 19 -0.91 -9.61 -4.18
N TYR A 20 -0.93 -9.64 -5.51
CA TYR A 20 -1.62 -10.72 -6.20
C TYR A 20 -0.86 -12.04 -5.96
N SER A 21 -1.48 -12.99 -5.26
CA SER A 21 -0.96 -14.35 -5.14
C SER A 21 -1.68 -15.24 -6.14
N SER A 22 -0.95 -15.89 -7.04
CA SER A 22 -1.52 -16.80 -8.03
C SER A 22 -2.14 -18.00 -7.32
N LYS A 23 -3.49 -18.01 -7.24
CA LYS A 23 -4.37 -19.14 -6.92
C LYS A 23 -3.77 -20.20 -5.97
N GLU A 24 -3.91 -19.99 -4.67
CA GLU A 24 -4.01 -21.14 -3.76
C GLU A 24 -5.40 -21.77 -3.92
N LYS A 25 -5.44 -23.08 -4.20
CA LYS A 25 -6.62 -23.87 -4.63
C LYS A 25 -7.82 -23.86 -3.66
N TYR A 26 -7.71 -23.23 -2.48
CA TYR A 26 -8.69 -23.36 -1.40
C TYR A 26 -9.16 -22.03 -0.77
N THR A 27 -8.73 -20.86 -1.26
CA THR A 27 -9.14 -19.58 -0.66
C THR A 27 -9.61 -18.56 -1.70
N THR A 28 -10.77 -17.97 -1.44
CA THR A 28 -11.43 -16.96 -2.29
C THR A 28 -10.63 -15.65 -2.40
N CYS A 29 -9.65 -15.43 -1.53
CA CYS A 29 -8.80 -14.25 -1.53
C CYS A 29 -7.59 -14.44 -2.45
N LYS A 30 -7.69 -13.91 -3.67
CA LYS A 30 -6.62 -13.87 -4.69
C LYS A 30 -5.48 -12.90 -4.38
N TYR A 31 -5.40 -12.41 -3.14
CA TYR A 31 -4.41 -11.42 -2.73
C TYR A 31 -3.98 -11.62 -1.29
N LYS A 32 -2.68 -11.47 -1.04
CA LYS A 32 -2.09 -11.50 0.29
C LYS A 32 -1.83 -10.07 0.73
N LEU A 33 -2.30 -9.69 1.91
CA LEU A 33 -1.94 -8.41 2.53
C LEU A 33 -0.49 -8.51 2.98
N LEU A 34 0.36 -7.70 2.38
CA LEU A 34 1.79 -7.65 2.68
C LEU A 34 2.07 -6.62 3.77
N TYR A 35 1.42 -5.47 3.69
CA TYR A 35 1.75 -4.35 4.55
C TYR A 35 0.53 -3.51 4.89
N ASN A 36 0.42 -3.11 6.15
CA ASN A 36 -0.58 -2.16 6.60
C ASN A 36 0.05 -0.77 6.74
N PHE A 37 -0.39 0.18 5.92
CA PHE A 37 0.05 1.57 6.02
C PHE A 37 -0.70 2.34 7.12
N GLY A 38 -1.87 1.88 7.53
CA GLY A 38 -2.72 2.54 8.51
C GLY A 38 -3.64 3.58 7.88
N ASN A 39 -4.03 4.58 8.68
CA ASN A 39 -4.86 5.69 8.23
C ASN A 39 -4.19 6.50 7.12
N GLU A 40 -4.97 7.27 6.37
CA GLU A 40 -4.50 8.20 5.33
C GLU A 40 -3.26 9.04 5.71
N ARG A 41 -3.26 9.63 6.91
CA ARG A 41 -2.15 10.46 7.39
C ARG A 41 -0.87 9.64 7.58
N ILE A 42 -0.98 8.50 8.25
CA ILE A 42 0.15 7.59 8.51
C ILE A 42 0.66 7.00 7.19
N ALA A 43 -0.24 6.67 6.27
CA ALA A 43 0.10 6.16 4.95
C ALA A 43 0.90 7.20 4.15
N LEU A 44 0.48 8.47 4.16
CA LEU A 44 1.23 9.55 3.51
C LEU A 44 2.60 9.76 4.14
N GLU A 45 2.70 9.80 5.47
CA GLU A 45 3.99 9.94 6.15
C GLU A 45 4.94 8.81 5.81
N ARG A 46 4.49 7.55 5.90
CA ARG A 46 5.29 6.37 5.55
C ARG A 46 5.70 6.37 4.09
N LEU A 47 4.79 6.66 3.17
CA LEU A 47 5.11 6.73 1.74
C LEU A 47 6.07 7.88 1.43
N SER A 48 5.99 8.98 2.17
CA SER A 48 6.95 10.07 2.04
C SER A 48 8.34 9.67 2.56
N LEU A 49 8.40 8.95 3.69
CA LEU A 49 9.65 8.38 4.21
C LEU A 49 10.26 7.37 3.23
N TRP A 50 9.44 6.46 2.67
CA TRP A 50 9.90 5.47 1.69
C TRP A 50 10.38 6.11 0.38
N SER A 51 9.82 7.26 0.03
CA SER A 51 10.28 8.05 -1.13
C SER A 51 11.62 8.74 -0.87
N LEU A 52 11.95 9.04 0.39
CA LEU A 52 13.21 9.66 0.78
C LEU A 52 14.30 8.61 0.97
N ASP A 53 13.95 7.50 1.63
CA ASP A 53 14.91 6.50 2.04
C ASP A 53 14.33 5.07 1.90
N ARG A 54 15.05 4.24 1.14
CA ARG A 54 14.64 2.86 0.82
C ARG A 54 14.75 1.92 2.02
N THR A 55 15.47 2.29 3.07
CA THR A 55 15.70 1.47 4.27
C THR A 55 14.43 1.34 5.12
N PHE A 56 13.49 2.27 4.98
CA PHE A 56 12.19 2.19 5.65
C PHE A 56 11.21 1.24 4.95
N ILE A 57 11.54 0.79 3.74
CA ILE A 57 10.73 -0.17 3.00
C ILE A 57 10.98 -1.55 3.61
N PRO A 58 9.94 -2.27 4.07
CA PRO A 58 10.06 -3.65 4.54
C PRO A 58 10.81 -4.51 3.53
N ASN A 59 11.70 -5.39 3.99
CA ASN A 59 12.42 -6.33 3.11
C ASN A 59 11.46 -7.17 2.26
N GLU A 60 10.31 -7.58 2.80
CA GLU A 60 9.27 -8.28 2.05
C GLU A 60 8.80 -7.49 0.81
N LEU A 61 8.84 -6.16 0.82
CA LEU A 61 8.45 -5.33 -0.31
C LEU A 61 9.59 -5.14 -1.31
N ILE A 62 10.83 -5.08 -0.81
CA ILE A 62 12.04 -5.03 -1.64
C ILE A 62 12.19 -6.36 -2.40
N GLU A 63 12.00 -7.49 -1.73
CA GLU A 63 12.02 -8.84 -2.32
C GLU A 63 10.95 -9.03 -3.39
N LEU A 64 9.86 -8.27 -3.30
CA LEU A 64 8.79 -8.27 -4.31
C LEU A 64 9.07 -7.36 -5.51
N GLY A 65 10.21 -6.67 -5.52
CA GLY A 65 10.62 -5.78 -6.59
C GLY A 65 9.90 -4.43 -6.58
N ILE A 66 9.39 -3.98 -5.42
CA ILE A 66 8.79 -2.64 -5.33
C ILE A 66 9.88 -1.59 -5.50
N SER A 67 9.77 -0.85 -6.59
CA SER A 67 10.66 0.26 -6.89
C SER A 67 10.16 1.55 -6.24
N ILE A 68 11.05 2.54 -6.07
CA ILE A 68 10.67 3.89 -5.61
C ILE A 68 9.56 4.48 -6.49
N GLU A 69 9.56 4.17 -7.79
CA GLU A 69 8.52 4.62 -8.71
C GLU A 69 7.14 4.10 -8.33
N ASP A 70 7.03 2.85 -7.89
CA ASP A 70 5.78 2.29 -7.37
C ASP A 70 5.35 2.99 -6.07
N VAL A 71 6.30 3.26 -5.17
CA VAL A 71 6.06 4.03 -3.95
C VAL A 71 5.52 5.43 -4.28
N LYS A 72 6.09 6.09 -5.29
CA LYS A 72 5.63 7.40 -5.76
C LYS A 72 4.21 7.33 -6.34
N LYS A 73 3.91 6.31 -7.15
CA LYS A 73 2.55 6.04 -7.65
C LYS A 73 1.56 5.78 -6.51
N PHE A 74 1.97 5.03 -5.48
CA PHE A 74 1.14 4.80 -4.29
C PHE A 74 0.86 6.10 -3.56
N LYS A 75 1.88 6.96 -3.37
CA LYS A 75 1.72 8.29 -2.75
C LYS A 75 0.73 9.15 -3.53
N GLU A 76 0.88 9.24 -4.85
CA GLU A 76 -0.05 10.01 -5.70
C GLU A 76 -1.49 9.48 -5.61
N LYS A 77 -1.65 8.15 -5.60
CA LYS A 77 -2.97 7.51 -5.45
C LYS A 77 -3.60 7.82 -4.09
N VAL A 78 -2.82 7.79 -3.01
CA VAL A 78 -3.30 8.17 -1.66
C VAL A 78 -3.67 9.66 -1.63
N VAL A 79 -2.82 10.56 -2.13
CA VAL A 79 -3.11 12.00 -2.19
C VAL A 79 -4.38 12.29 -2.99
N GLY A 80 -4.55 11.65 -4.14
CA GLY A 80 -5.76 11.80 -4.96
C GLY A 80 -7.02 11.27 -4.28
N LEU A 81 -6.91 10.18 -3.51
CA LEU A 81 -8.02 9.63 -2.73
C LEU A 81 -8.36 10.47 -1.50
N VAL A 82 -7.39 11.15 -0.89
CA VAL A 82 -7.61 12.12 0.19
C VAL A 82 -8.27 13.39 -0.35
N LYS A 83 -7.74 13.96 -1.45
CA LYS A 83 -8.29 15.19 -2.05
C LYS A 83 -9.73 15.06 -2.55
N ARG A 84 -10.16 13.86 -2.99
CA ARG A 84 -11.56 13.63 -3.43
C ARG A 84 -12.58 13.59 -2.30
N VAL A 85 -12.13 13.53 -1.05
CA VAL A 85 -12.99 13.40 0.14
C VAL A 85 -13.03 14.71 0.95
N SER A 86 -12.23 15.71 0.55
CA SER A 86 -12.25 17.08 1.12
C SER A 86 -13.22 17.98 0.39
#